data_AF-A0A235IK00-F1
#
_entry.id   AF-A0A235IK00-F1
#
_cell.length_a   1.000
_cell.length_b   1.000
_cell.length_c   1.000
_cell.angle_alpha   90.00
_cell.angle_beta   90.00
_cell.angle_gamma   90.00
#
_symmetry.space_group_name_H-M   'P 1'
#
loop_
_entity.id
_entity.type
_entity.pdbx_description
1 polymer ?
#
loop_
_entity_poly.entity_id
_entity_poly.type
_entity_poly.pdbx_seq_one_letter_code
_entity_poly.pdbx_strand_id
1 'polypeptide(L)'
;MSDDIKPVELSTEELDNIAGGAFSYVDAHNFNFSDKQTSAVIIGADGGIASFNSQETTISQQDLLEIKFTGEKFPSGIPSNLFLSS
;
A
#
# COMPACT_ATOMS: atom_id res chain seq x y z
N MET A 1 -39.83 -24.04 -27.56
CA MET A 1 -38.50 -24.59 -27.90
C MET A 1 -37.78 -24.81 -26.60
N SER A 2 -37.27 -26.01 -26.37
CA SER A 2 -36.34 -26.28 -25.28
C SER A 2 -34.95 -26.12 -25.87
N ASP A 3 -34.18 -25.13 -25.44
CA ASP A 3 -32.80 -24.99 -25.88
C ASP A 3 -31.97 -26.06 -25.15
N ASP A 4 -31.68 -27.16 -25.85
CA ASP A 4 -30.71 -28.17 -25.42
C ASP A 4 -29.29 -27.59 -25.56
N ILE A 5 -28.91 -26.71 -24.63
CA ILE A 5 -27.54 -26.21 -24.53
C ILE A 5 -26.69 -27.34 -23.95
N LYS A 6 -25.97 -28.06 -24.81
CA LYS A 6 -24.97 -29.03 -24.38
C LYS A 6 -23.76 -28.29 -23.80
N PRO A 7 -23.12 -28.79 -22.71
CA PRO A 7 -21.86 -28.23 -22.24
C PRO A 7 -20.81 -28.34 -23.36
N VAL A 8 -20.22 -27.22 -23.73
CA VAL A 8 -19.08 -27.19 -24.66
C VAL A 8 -17.82 -27.25 -23.82
N GLU A 9 -16.97 -28.25 -24.07
CA GLU A 9 -15.64 -28.29 -23.47
C GLU A 9 -14.74 -27.27 -24.17
N LEU A 10 -14.18 -26.38 -23.37
CA LEU A 10 -13.28 -25.35 -23.82
C LEU A 10 -11.86 -25.91 -23.86
N SER A 11 -11.10 -25.56 -24.90
CA SER A 11 -9.68 -25.87 -24.94
C SER A 11 -8.94 -25.17 -23.79
N THR A 12 -7.76 -25.68 -23.41
CA THR A 12 -6.91 -25.05 -22.39
C THR A 12 -6.57 -23.60 -22.73
N GLU A 13 -6.44 -23.28 -24.03
CA GLU A 13 -6.19 -21.91 -24.52
C GLU A 13 -7.43 -21.03 -24.41
N GLU A 14 -8.63 -21.55 -24.65
CA GLU A 14 -9.88 -20.81 -24.42
C GLU A 14 -10.18 -20.61 -22.93
N LEU A 15 -9.83 -21.59 -22.09
CA LEU A 15 -9.88 -21.46 -20.63
C LEU A 15 -8.89 -20.41 -20.12
N ASP A 16 -7.68 -20.35 -20.68
CA ASP A 16 -6.70 -19.32 -20.35
C ASP A 16 -7.13 -17.95 -20.88
N ASN A 17 -7.79 -17.85 -22.03
CA ASN A 17 -8.36 -16.58 -22.50
C ASN A 17 -9.56 -16.10 -21.65
N ILE A 18 -10.33 -17.02 -21.05
CA ILE A 18 -11.43 -16.69 -20.12
C ILE A 18 -10.89 -16.34 -18.72
N ALA A 19 -9.82 -17.01 -18.27
CA ALA A 19 -9.12 -16.71 -17.02
C ALA A 19 -8.09 -15.56 -17.16
N GLY A 20 -7.82 -15.15 -18.39
CA GLY A 20 -6.64 -14.42 -18.79
C GLY A 20 -6.77 -12.93 -18.59
N GLY A 21 -5.83 -12.38 -17.83
CA GLY A 21 -5.58 -10.95 -17.85
C GLY A 21 -6.22 -10.16 -16.71
N ALA A 22 -6.59 -10.81 -15.60
CA ALA A 22 -6.79 -10.04 -14.38
C ALA A 22 -5.44 -9.41 -13.98
N PHE A 23 -5.35 -8.09 -14.13
CA PHE A 23 -4.22 -7.27 -13.77
C PHE A 23 -4.60 -6.40 -12.58
N SER A 24 -3.76 -6.37 -11.54
CA SER A 24 -3.89 -5.46 -10.42
C SER A 24 -2.57 -4.77 -10.17
N TYR A 25 -2.65 -3.46 -9.96
CA TYR A 25 -1.54 -2.62 -9.58
C TYR A 25 -1.91 -1.90 -8.29
N VAL A 26 -1.05 -2.01 -7.28
CA VAL A 26 -1.18 -1.27 -6.03
C VAL A 26 0.06 -0.39 -5.89
N ASP A 27 -0.19 0.90 -5.78
CA ASP A 27 0.78 1.89 -5.33
C ASP A 27 0.16 2.56 -4.11
N ALA A 28 0.77 2.32 -2.94
CA ALA A 28 0.29 2.86 -1.69
C ALA A 28 1.46 3.49 -0.93
N HIS A 29 1.23 4.74 -0.54
CA HIS A 29 2.13 5.52 0.27
C HIS A 29 1.47 5.83 1.61
N ASN A 30 2.18 5.58 2.71
CA ASN A 30 1.74 5.93 4.05
C ASN A 30 2.85 6.72 4.75
N PHE A 31 2.52 7.97 5.06
CA PHE A 31 3.40 8.87 5.80
C PHE A 31 2.73 9.25 7.12
N ASN A 32 3.40 8.90 8.22
CA ASN A 32 2.98 9.25 9.57
C ASN A 32 4.00 10.18 10.20
N PHE A 33 3.52 11.31 10.68
CA PHE A 33 4.27 12.28 11.44
C PHE A 33 3.54 12.54 12.75
N SER A 34 4.24 12.33 13.86
CA SER A 34 3.72 12.62 15.20
C SER A 34 4.77 13.42 15.96
N ASP A 35 4.38 14.62 16.39
CA ASP A 35 5.20 15.43 17.28
C ASP A 35 4.48 15.59 18.61
N LYS A 36 5.20 15.29 19.70
CA LYS A 36 4.69 15.39 21.06
C LYS A 36 5.64 16.24 21.88
N GLN A 37 5.06 17.23 22.56
CA GLN A 37 5.75 18.02 23.55
C GLN A 37 5.11 17.79 24.92
N THR A 38 5.93 17.70 25.95
CA THR A 38 5.48 17.68 27.35
C THR A 38 6.35 18.63 28.15
N SER A 39 5.70 19.52 28.91
CA SER A 39 6.37 20.48 29.76
C SER A 39 5.82 20.44 31.18
N ALA A 40 6.69 20.69 32.15
CA ALA A 40 6.31 20.83 33.54
C ALA A 40 7.04 22.03 34.14
N VAL A 41 6.30 22.87 34.86
CA VAL A 41 6.85 23.97 35.65
C VAL A 41 6.51 23.72 37.11
N ILE A 42 7.53 23.76 37.96
CA ILE A 42 7.39 23.61 39.40
C ILE A 42 7.81 24.93 40.04
N ILE A 43 6.90 25.51 40.84
CA ILE A 43 7.18 26.71 41.65
C ILE A 43 7.29 26.25 43.10
N GLY A 44 8.49 26.36 43.66
CA GLY A 44 8.78 26.01 45.05
C GLY A 44 8.26 27.06 46.03
N ALA A 45 7.97 26.64 47.26
CA ALA A 45 7.48 27.52 48.33
C ALA A 45 8.45 28.67 48.65
N ASP A 46 9.75 28.47 48.42
CA ASP A 46 10.80 29.48 48.63
C ASP A 46 11.02 30.40 47.41
N GLY A 47 10.14 30.32 46.38
CA GLY A 47 10.22 31.14 45.17
C GLY A 47 11.14 30.59 44.07
N GLY A 48 11.75 29.42 44.27
CA GLY A 48 12.54 28.74 43.22
C GLY A 48 11.67 28.21 42.09
N ILE A 49 12.14 28.31 40.84
CA ILE A 49 11.43 27.83 39.64
C ILE A 49 12.25 26.72 38.98
N ALA A 50 11.62 25.58 38.73
CA ALA A 50 12.17 24.51 37.89
C ALA A 50 11.28 24.28 36.67
N SER A 51 11.90 24.02 35.52
CA SER A 51 11.20 23.76 34.26
C SER A 51 11.81 22.54 33.59
N PHE A 52 10.95 21.63 33.14
CA PHE A 52 11.31 20.42 32.42
C PHE A 52 10.58 20.42 31.09
N ASN A 53 11.30 20.15 30.01
CA ASN A 53 10.74 20.03 28.69
C ASN A 53 11.24 18.73 28.07
N SER A 54 10.33 18.00 27.44
CA SER A 54 10.62 16.83 26.63
C SER A 54 9.89 16.97 25.30
N GLN A 55 10.59 16.64 24.22
CA GLN A 55 10.03 16.57 22.89
C GLN A 55 10.36 15.20 22.30
N GLU A 56 9.36 14.60 21.67
CA GLU A 56 9.47 13.34 20.97
C GLU A 56 8.84 13.49 19.59
N THR A 57 9.63 13.24 18.56
CA THR A 57 9.19 13.28 17.17
C THR A 57 9.31 11.88 16.58
N THR A 58 8.21 11.35 16.06
CA THR A 58 8.14 10.08 15.34
C THR A 58 7.82 10.35 13.88
N ILE A 59 8.67 9.83 12.99
CA ILE A 59 8.46 9.86 11.55
C ILE A 59 8.48 8.41 11.06
N SER A 60 7.43 8.01 10.35
CA SER A 60 7.32 6.69 9.73
C SER A 60 6.82 6.82 8.31
N GLN A 61 7.57 6.27 7.37
CA GLN A 61 7.21 6.18 5.97
C GLN A 61 7.15 4.71 5.57
N GLN A 62 6.10 4.34 4.86
CA GLN A 62 5.89 3.01 4.32
C GLN A 62 5.39 3.14 2.89
N ASP A 63 6.08 2.45 1.98
CA ASP A 63 5.76 2.42 0.56
C ASP A 63 5.45 0.96 0.18
N LEU A 64 4.34 0.74 -0.52
CA LEU A 64 3.94 -0.56 -1.05
C LEU A 64 3.71 -0.44 -2.55
N LEU A 65 4.54 -1.16 -3.30
CA LEU A 65 4.38 -1.35 -4.74
C LEU A 65 4.06 -2.83 -4.99
N GLU A 66 2.90 -3.11 -5.57
CA GLU A 66 2.47 -4.47 -5.90
C GLU A 66 1.95 -4.57 -7.34
N ILE A 67 2.36 -5.63 -8.03
CA ILE A 67 1.85 -6.01 -9.34
C ILE A 67 1.38 -7.46 -9.27
N LYS A 68 0.13 -7.70 -9.67
CA LYS A 68 -0.45 -9.03 -9.83
C LYS A 68 -0.98 -9.17 -11.25
N PHE A 69 -0.70 -10.30 -11.88
CA PHE A 69 -1.28 -10.66 -13.17
C PHE A 69 -1.57 -12.15 -13.22
N THR A 70 -2.49 -12.52 -14.10
CA THR A 70 -2.91 -13.90 -14.37
C THR A 70 -2.80 -14.18 -15.88
N GLY A 71 -2.46 -15.42 -16.25
CA GLY A 71 -2.19 -15.83 -17.64
C GLY A 71 -0.70 -15.90 -17.99
N GLU A 72 -0.36 -16.53 -19.12
CA GLU A 72 1.03 -16.85 -19.48
C GLU A 72 1.83 -15.66 -20.04
N LYS A 73 1.17 -14.57 -20.42
CA LYS A 73 1.83 -13.39 -20.99
C LYS A 73 1.94 -12.28 -19.95
N PHE A 74 3.18 -11.90 -19.65
CA PHE A 74 3.47 -10.67 -18.91
C PHE A 74 2.84 -9.48 -19.67
N PRO A 75 2.02 -8.64 -19.01
CA PRO A 75 1.35 -7.54 -19.70
C PRO A 75 2.41 -6.57 -20.26
N SER A 76 2.36 -6.30 -21.56
CA SER A 76 3.26 -5.39 -22.28
C SER A 76 3.11 -3.92 -21.90
N GLY A 77 2.39 -3.63 -20.81
CA GLY A 77 2.00 -2.30 -20.35
C GLY A 77 2.59 -1.90 -19.01
N ILE A 78 3.49 -2.69 -18.40
CA ILE A 78 4.19 -2.23 -17.19
C ILE A 78 5.15 -1.11 -17.59
N PRO A 79 4.96 0.13 -17.10
CA PRO A 79 5.84 1.24 -17.42
C PRO A 79 7.26 0.94 -16.95
N SER A 80 8.27 1.10 -17.82
CA SER A 80 9.68 0.82 -17.52
C SER A 80 10.24 1.63 -16.34
N ASN A 81 9.53 2.68 -15.94
CA ASN A 81 9.84 3.58 -14.84
C ASN A 81 9.20 3.18 -13.49
N LEU A 82 8.53 2.03 -13.41
CA LEU A 82 7.88 1.58 -12.18
C LEU A 82 8.84 1.35 -11.00
N PHE A 83 10.14 1.15 -11.27
CA PHE A 83 11.18 0.96 -10.26
C PHE A 83 12.15 2.15 -10.16
N LEU A 84 11.86 3.29 -10.80
CA LEU A 84 12.81 4.41 -10.92
C LEU A 84 12.50 5.61 -10.01
N SER A 85 11.44 5.59 -9.18
CA SER A 85 11.26 6.62 -8.16
C SER A 85 11.94 6.20 -6.86
N SER A 86 13.21 6.57 -6.73
CA SER A 86 13.94 6.69 -5.46
C SER A 86 14.23 8.16 -5.18
#